data_AF-A0A3R6IEX1-F1
#
_entry.id   AF-A0A3R6IEX1-F1
#
_cell.length_a   1.000
_cell.length_b   1.000
_cell.length_c   1.000
_cell.angle_alpha   90.00
_cell.angle_beta   90.00
_cell.angle_gamma   90.00
#
_symmetry.space_group_name_H-M   'P 1'
#
loop_
_entity.id
_entity.type
_entity.pdbx_description
1 polymer ?
#
loop_
_entity_poly.entity_id
_entity_poly.type
_entity_poly.pdbx_seq_one_letter_code
_entity_poly.pdbx_strand_id
1 'polypeptide(L)'
;PELRLVDYTTVMDFREYDPYLLFTYRCGEFGGDAGFGVGFYDKEKNKTVLSKKEEGAIFFRDNSFPPFFIHYMDDNGYVIAHVSASEWLDFVEKYGQSIKIPEKLSDVKFDDNHILVIAHVRK
;
A
#
# COMPACT_ATOMS: atom_id res chain seq x y z
N PRO A 1 -30.97 8.02 5.69
CA PRO A 1 -29.56 8.38 5.48
C PRO A 1 -29.32 8.64 3.99
N GLU A 2 -28.95 9.87 3.61
CA GLU A 2 -28.56 10.17 2.23
C GLU A 2 -27.22 9.52 1.95
N LEU A 3 -27.21 8.56 1.02
CA LEU A 3 -25.99 7.96 0.48
C LEU A 3 -25.26 9.05 -0.32
N ARG A 4 -24.23 9.66 0.26
CA ARG A 4 -23.28 10.47 -0.49
C ARG A 4 -22.34 9.54 -1.26
N LEU A 5 -22.47 9.56 -2.59
CA LEU A 5 -21.46 9.03 -3.49
C LEU A 5 -20.16 9.79 -3.25
N VAL A 6 -19.15 9.10 -2.73
CA VAL A 6 -17.79 9.61 -2.69
C VAL A 6 -17.17 9.29 -4.05
N ASP A 7 -16.49 10.26 -4.67
CA ASP A 7 -15.79 10.14 -5.97
C ASP A 7 -14.63 9.13 -5.92
N TYR A 8 -14.93 7.85 -5.67
CA TYR A 8 -14.02 6.72 -5.82
C TYR A 8 -14.51 5.89 -7.00
N THR A 9 -13.94 6.19 -8.17
CA THR A 9 -14.28 5.61 -9.46
C THR A 9 -13.82 4.14 -9.53
N THR A 10 -14.60 3.24 -8.90
CA THR A 10 -14.54 1.77 -9.03
C THR A 10 -13.54 1.07 -8.09
N VAL A 11 -14.08 0.21 -7.21
CA VAL A 11 -13.29 -0.81 -6.50
C VAL A 11 -12.83 -1.84 -7.53
N MET A 12 -11.53 -2.13 -7.56
CA MET A 12 -10.90 -3.00 -8.55
C MET A 12 -10.69 -4.42 -8.02
N ASP A 13 -10.24 -4.54 -6.77
CA ASP A 13 -10.08 -5.81 -6.04
C ASP A 13 -10.47 -5.57 -4.59
N PHE A 14 -11.05 -6.57 -3.93
CA PHE A 14 -11.28 -6.54 -2.49
C PHE A 14 -11.09 -7.91 -1.87
N ARG A 15 -10.61 -7.92 -0.64
CA ARG A 15 -10.40 -9.13 0.17
C ARG A 15 -10.91 -8.88 1.57
N GLU A 16 -11.84 -9.72 1.97
CA GLU A 16 -12.45 -9.65 3.29
C GLU A 16 -11.73 -10.56 4.28
N TYR A 17 -11.41 -9.99 5.43
CA TYR A 17 -10.85 -10.63 6.61
C TYR A 17 -11.69 -10.18 7.81
N ASP A 18 -11.62 -10.88 8.94
CA ASP A 18 -12.22 -10.39 10.18
C ASP A 18 -11.12 -9.80 11.07
N PRO A 19 -11.19 -8.52 11.48
CA PRO A 19 -12.26 -7.54 11.28
C PRO A 19 -12.06 -6.56 10.11
N TYR A 20 -11.26 -6.87 9.08
CA TYR A 20 -10.83 -5.89 8.07
C TYR A 20 -11.27 -6.22 6.64
N LEU A 21 -11.66 -5.21 5.86
CA LEU A 21 -11.83 -5.33 4.41
C LEU A 21 -10.72 -4.55 3.71
N LEU A 22 -9.84 -5.25 2.99
CA LEU A 22 -8.83 -4.63 2.12
C LEU A 22 -9.41 -4.41 0.74
N PHE A 23 -9.08 -3.29 0.10
CA PHE A 23 -9.49 -3.04 -1.26
C PHE A 23 -8.51 -2.16 -2.02
N THR A 24 -8.45 -2.38 -3.32
CA THR A 24 -7.84 -1.46 -4.27
C THR A 24 -8.94 -0.73 -5.03
N TYR A 25 -8.72 0.53 -5.34
CA TYR A 25 -9.69 1.34 -6.07
C TYR A 25 -8.96 2.15 -7.13
N ARG A 26 -9.68 2.51 -8.18
CA ARG A 26 -9.24 3.53 -9.10
C ARG A 26 -9.80 4.88 -8.65
N CYS A 27 -9.00 5.92 -8.78
CA CYS A 27 -9.39 7.28 -8.44
C CYS A 27 -9.02 8.24 -9.57
N GLY A 28 -9.86 9.25 -9.79
CA GLY A 28 -9.72 10.18 -10.91
C GLY A 28 -10.55 9.81 -12.14
N GLU A 29 -10.50 10.67 -13.15
CA GLU A 29 -11.32 10.59 -14.36
C GLU A 29 -10.75 9.62 -15.40
N PHE A 30 -11.62 8.90 -16.09
CA PHE A 30 -11.23 8.04 -17.22
C PHE A 30 -10.69 8.91 -18.37
N GLY A 31 -9.39 8.78 -18.69
CA GLY A 31 -8.73 9.55 -19.75
C GLY A 31 -7.99 10.81 -19.28
N GLY A 32 -8.05 11.14 -17.98
CA GLY A 32 -7.23 12.17 -17.33
C GLY A 32 -6.25 11.58 -16.31
N ASP A 33 -6.01 12.27 -15.19
CA ASP A 33 -5.15 11.82 -14.07
C ASP A 33 -5.82 10.69 -13.26
N ALA A 34 -5.99 9.54 -13.90
CA ALA A 34 -6.41 8.30 -13.26
C ALA A 34 -5.24 7.68 -12.50
N GLY A 35 -5.43 7.45 -11.20
CA GLY A 35 -4.52 6.72 -10.33
C GLY A 35 -5.16 5.47 -9.75
N PHE A 36 -4.33 4.59 -9.21
CA PHE A 36 -4.78 3.51 -8.32
C PHE A 36 -4.69 4.00 -6.88
N GLY A 37 -5.35 3.32 -5.97
CA GLY A 37 -5.34 3.59 -4.55
C GLY A 37 -5.60 2.32 -3.77
N VAL A 38 -5.15 2.30 -2.53
CA VAL A 38 -5.35 1.18 -1.61
C VAL A 38 -6.06 1.68 -0.37
N GLY A 39 -6.96 0.87 0.15
CA GLY A 39 -7.69 1.20 1.35
C GLY A 39 -7.93 -0.03 2.20
N PHE A 40 -8.20 0.21 3.46
CA PHE A 40 -8.79 -0.80 4.32
C PHE A 40 -9.93 -0.21 5.12
N TYR A 41 -10.91 -1.04 5.41
CA TYR A 41 -12.04 -0.72 6.27
C TYR A 41 -11.99 -1.59 7.52
N ASP A 42 -11.96 -0.93 8.67
CA ASP A 42 -12.04 -1.54 10.00
C ASP A 42 -13.53 -1.70 10.36
N LYS A 43 -14.02 -2.95 10.34
CA LYS A 43 -15.43 -3.29 10.59
C LYS A 43 -15.85 -3.01 12.03
N GLU A 44 -14.95 -3.18 12.99
CA GLU A 44 -15.23 -2.91 14.41
C GLU A 44 -15.40 -1.43 14.68
N LYS A 45 -14.51 -0.60 14.09
CA LYS A 45 -14.54 0.85 14.26
C LYS A 45 -15.44 1.58 13.26
N ASN A 46 -16.00 0.85 12.30
CA ASN A 46 -16.74 1.40 11.17
C ASN A 46 -15.99 2.55 10.48
N LYS A 47 -14.70 2.34 10.20
CA LYS A 47 -13.80 3.39 9.69
C LYS A 47 -13.01 2.92 8.48
N THR A 48 -12.99 3.75 7.44
CA THR A 48 -12.15 3.55 6.26
C THR A 48 -10.85 4.35 6.37
N VAL A 49 -9.74 3.73 6.02
CA VAL A 49 -8.43 4.34 5.82
C VAL A 49 -8.04 4.17 4.37
N LEU A 50 -7.63 5.25 3.72
CA LEU A 50 -7.30 5.30 2.30
C LEU A 50 -5.89 5.86 2.11
N SER A 51 -5.15 5.37 1.11
CA SER A 51 -3.99 6.08 0.58
C SER A 51 -4.46 7.37 -0.11
N LYS A 52 -3.58 8.39 -0.20
CA LYS A 52 -3.93 9.54 -1.06
C LYS A 52 -3.94 9.13 -2.54
N LYS A 53 -4.63 9.92 -3.36
CA LYS A 53 -4.73 9.71 -4.81
C LYS A 53 -3.36 9.76 -5.50
N GLU A 54 -2.49 10.67 -5.03
CA GLU A 54 -1.14 10.86 -5.57
C GLU A 54 -0.17 9.76 -5.13
N GLU A 55 -0.54 9.06 -4.06
CA GLU A 55 0.26 8.04 -3.41
C GLU A 55 0.01 6.67 -4.09
N GLY A 56 -1.25 6.29 -4.27
CA GLY A 56 -1.67 5.09 -4.99
C GLY A 56 -1.19 3.74 -4.48
N ALA A 57 -0.51 3.73 -3.33
CA ALA A 57 -0.03 2.59 -2.58
C ALA A 57 0.10 2.99 -1.09
N ILE A 58 0.53 2.08 -0.22
CA ILE A 58 0.85 2.41 1.18
C ILE A 58 2.27 2.95 1.25
N PHE A 59 2.44 4.08 1.96
CA PHE A 59 3.73 4.73 2.16
C PHE A 59 4.19 4.58 3.60
N PHE A 60 5.49 4.41 3.77
CA PHE A 60 6.13 4.68 5.05
C PHE A 60 6.14 6.19 5.29
N ARG A 61 5.78 6.62 6.51
CA ARG A 61 5.61 8.05 6.85
C ARG A 61 6.87 8.89 6.59
N ASP A 62 8.03 8.30 6.78
CA ASP A 62 9.35 8.91 6.60
C ASP A 62 9.94 8.66 5.20
N ASN A 63 9.16 8.06 4.29
CA ASN A 63 9.62 7.61 2.97
C ASN A 63 10.90 6.76 3.07
N SER A 64 11.04 5.92 4.10
CA SER A 64 12.23 5.06 4.26
C SER A 64 12.21 3.82 3.37
N PHE A 65 11.11 3.56 2.66
CA PHE A 65 10.88 2.33 1.91
C PHE A 65 9.96 2.58 0.70
N PRO A 66 10.07 1.79 -0.38
CA PRO A 66 9.18 1.90 -1.53
C PRO A 66 7.70 1.77 -1.15
N PRO A 67 6.81 2.44 -1.88
CA PRO A 67 5.37 2.22 -1.74
C PRO A 67 5.01 0.78 -2.09
N PHE A 68 4.01 0.21 -1.42
CA PHE A 68 3.61 -1.19 -1.61
C PHE A 68 2.10 -1.41 -1.56
N PHE A 69 1.66 -2.50 -2.18
CA PHE A 69 0.28 -2.97 -2.17
C PHE A 69 0.12 -4.12 -1.18
N ILE A 70 -1.00 -4.14 -0.46
CA ILE A 70 -1.30 -5.24 0.45
C ILE A 70 -1.82 -6.44 -0.34
N HIS A 71 -1.30 -7.63 -0.06
CA HIS A 71 -1.78 -8.89 -0.63
C HIS A 71 -2.61 -9.73 0.35
N TYR A 72 -2.27 -9.67 1.65
CA TYR A 72 -2.91 -10.47 2.68
C TYR A 72 -2.93 -9.74 4.02
N MET A 73 -3.93 -10.03 4.86
CA MET A 73 -3.98 -9.61 6.25
C MET A 73 -4.53 -10.75 7.11
N ASP A 74 -3.95 -10.97 8.29
CA ASP A 74 -4.48 -11.94 9.25
C ASP A 74 -5.45 -11.29 10.26
N ASP A 75 -6.13 -12.11 11.06
CA ASP A 75 -7.11 -11.67 12.05
C ASP A 75 -6.50 -10.85 13.21
N ASN A 76 -5.17 -10.91 13.36
CA ASN A 76 -4.45 -10.10 14.35
C ASN A 76 -4.05 -8.73 13.79
N GLY A 77 -4.32 -8.49 12.51
CA GLY A 77 -4.00 -7.28 11.77
C GLY A 77 -2.57 -7.19 11.26
N TYR A 78 -1.88 -8.32 11.13
CA TYR A 78 -0.64 -8.41 10.38
C TYR A 78 -0.94 -8.41 8.90
N VAL A 79 -0.24 -7.54 8.18
CA VAL A 79 -0.41 -7.27 6.78
C VAL A 79 0.85 -7.74 6.05
N ILE A 80 0.65 -8.51 4.98
CA ILE A 80 1.72 -8.97 4.11
C ILE A 80 1.63 -8.25 2.78
N ALA A 81 2.75 -7.66 2.38
CA ALA A 81 2.99 -7.07 1.10
C ALA A 81 4.34 -7.51 0.54
N HIS A 82 4.63 -7.20 -0.72
CA HIS A 82 5.94 -7.43 -1.28
C HIS A 82 6.35 -6.30 -2.21
N VAL A 83 7.66 -6.13 -2.37
CA VAL A 83 8.28 -5.25 -3.35
C VAL A 83 9.32 -6.06 -4.11
N SER A 84 9.35 -5.93 -5.42
CA SER A 84 10.38 -6.58 -6.24
C SER A 84 11.76 -5.98 -5.95
N ALA A 85 12.82 -6.75 -6.16
CA ALA A 85 14.18 -6.25 -5.98
C ALA A 85 14.48 -5.06 -6.90
N SER A 86 13.95 -5.05 -8.12
CA SER A 86 14.04 -3.92 -9.05
C SER A 86 13.37 -2.65 -8.50
N GLU A 87 12.16 -2.73 -7.96
CA GLU A 87 11.47 -1.57 -7.36
C GLU A 87 12.23 -0.99 -6.16
N TRP A 88 12.89 -1.86 -5.38
CA TRP A 88 13.78 -1.41 -4.30
C TRP A 88 15.01 -0.68 -4.82
N LEU A 89 15.65 -1.18 -5.88
CA LEU A 89 16.83 -0.54 -6.48
C LEU A 89 16.47 0.83 -7.08
N ASP A 90 15.37 0.94 -7.82
CA ASP A 90 14.88 2.20 -8.37
C ASP A 90 14.63 3.24 -7.26
N PHE A 91 14.07 2.79 -6.13
CA PHE A 91 13.84 3.63 -4.97
C PHE A 91 15.14 4.09 -4.31
N VAL A 92 16.11 3.19 -4.12
CA VAL A 92 17.43 3.52 -3.56
C VAL A 92 18.20 4.48 -4.48
N GLU A 93 18.12 4.31 -5.80
CA GLU A 93 18.73 5.25 -6.74
C GLU A 93 18.15 6.66 -6.57
N LYS A 94 16.83 6.75 -6.44
CA LYS A 94 16.12 8.03 -6.32
C LYS A 94 16.26 8.70 -4.94
N TYR A 95 16.26 7.92 -3.86
CA TYR A 95 16.16 8.43 -2.49
C TYR A 95 17.32 8.05 -1.56
N GLY A 96 18.27 7.24 -2.02
CA GLY A 96 19.33 6.63 -1.19
C GLY A 96 20.20 7.62 -0.42
N GLN A 97 20.35 8.86 -0.91
CA GLN A 97 21.07 9.92 -0.20
C GLN A 97 20.28 10.53 0.96
N SER A 98 18.95 10.37 0.96
CA SER A 98 18.02 10.98 1.91
C SER A 98 17.46 9.98 2.93
N ILE A 99 17.75 8.69 2.77
CA ILE A 99 17.23 7.62 3.63
C ILE A 99 18.37 6.79 4.21
N LYS A 100 18.11 6.16 5.36
CA LYS A 100 19.01 5.14 5.90
C LYS A 100 18.65 3.79 5.30
N ILE A 101 19.53 3.24 4.47
CA ILE A 101 19.36 1.89 3.91
C ILE A 101 19.61 0.86 5.02
N PRO A 102 18.67 -0.06 5.29
CA PRO A 102 18.91 -1.19 6.19
C PRO A 102 20.03 -2.07 5.65
N GLU A 103 20.95 -2.51 6.52
CA GLU A 103 22.09 -3.36 6.15
C GLU A 103 21.67 -4.65 5.43
N LYS A 104 20.54 -5.25 5.84
CA LYS A 104 19.99 -6.45 5.18
C LYS A 104 19.53 -6.23 3.73
N LEU A 105 19.41 -4.97 3.32
CA LEU A 105 18.93 -4.57 2.00
C LEU A 105 19.99 -3.81 1.19
N SER A 106 21.22 -3.67 1.71
CA SER A 106 22.30 -2.94 1.01
C SER A 106 22.82 -3.67 -0.21
N ASP A 107 22.75 -5.01 -0.22
CA ASP A 107 23.39 -5.86 -1.21
C ASP A 107 22.38 -6.53 -2.17
N VAL A 108 21.13 -6.03 -2.18
CA VAL A 108 20.07 -6.50 -3.07
C VAL A 108 20.46 -6.30 -4.54
N LYS A 109 20.19 -7.29 -5.38
CA LYS A 109 20.44 -7.29 -6.83
C LYS A 109 19.13 -7.34 -7.61
N PHE A 110 19.18 -6.89 -8.87
CA PHE A 110 18.00 -6.74 -9.72
C PHE A 110 17.13 -8.01 -9.82
N ASP A 111 17.75 -9.18 -9.93
CA ASP A 111 17.06 -10.48 -10.09
C ASP A 111 16.85 -11.23 -8.76
N ASP A 112 17.08 -10.59 -7.61
CA ASP A 112 16.79 -11.23 -6.32
C ASP A 112 15.28 -11.45 -6.12
N ASN A 113 14.95 -12.38 -5.23
CA ASN A 113 13.56 -12.61 -4.83
C ASN A 113 12.91 -11.35 -4.25
N HIS A 114 11.58 -11.32 -4.27
CA HIS A 114 10.82 -10.22 -3.70
C HIS A 114 11.15 -10.00 -2.21
N ILE A 115 11.20 -8.73 -1.82
CA ILE A 115 11.34 -8.31 -0.44
C ILE A 115 9.95 -8.34 0.20
N LEU A 116 9.79 -9.18 1.22
CA LEU A 116 8.55 -9.27 1.98
C LEU A 116 8.43 -8.11 2.96
N VAL A 117 7.29 -7.43 2.94
CA VAL A 117 6.94 -6.38 3.88
C VAL A 117 5.87 -6.93 4.82
N ILE A 118 6.18 -6.97 6.11
CA ILE A 118 5.22 -7.32 7.16
C ILE A 118 4.96 -6.07 7.99
N ALA A 119 3.72 -5.59 7.95
CA ALA A 119 3.25 -4.46 8.74
C ALA A 119 2.18 -4.91 9.73
N HIS A 120 1.95 -4.14 10.79
CA HIS A 120 0.88 -4.42 11.75
C HIS A 120 -0.01 -3.19 11.90
N VAL A 121 -1.31 -3.37 11.70
CA VAL A 121 -2.29 -2.31 11.93
C VAL A 121 -2.46 -2.15 13.44
N ARG A 122 -1.94 -1.04 13.97
CA ARG A 122 -2.09 -0.73 15.40
C ARG A 122 -3.57 -0.52 15.74
N LYS A 123 -4.01 -1.17 16.82
CA LYS A 123 -5.34 -0.98 17.41
C LYS A 123 -5.53 0.45 17.90
#